data_AF-A0A9X0JVD4-F1
#
_entry.id   AF-A0A9X0JVD4-F1
#
_cell.length_a   1.000
_cell.length_b   1.000
_cell.length_c   1.000
_cell.angle_alpha   90.00
_cell.angle_beta   90.00
_cell.angle_gamma   90.00
#
_symmetry.space_group_name_H-M   'P 1'
#
loop_
_entity.id
_entity.type
_entity.pdbx_description
1 polymer ?
#
loop_
_entity_poly.entity_id
_entity_poly.type
_entity_poly.pdbx_seq_one_letter_code
_entity_poly.pdbx_strand_id
1 'polypeptide(L)'
;MDELMIEAFEIEDKEDLIDEIMNKYGQEVLQLVYSYVNNKEVAEDLTQDIFVKCYKSLHTYKGNSNLKTWLWRIAINHCKDYLKSWYNKKVIVTEDDFTYMESQKESVEQIVIQSAEDSRLASAVMNLPIKY
;
A
#
# COMPACT_ATOMS: atom_id res chain seq x y z
N MET A 1 -14.27 -32.14 3.51
CA MET A 1 -13.24 -32.24 2.46
C MET A 1 -13.76 -31.38 1.34
N ASP A 2 -13.11 -30.25 1.05
CA ASP A 2 -13.59 -29.36 -0.04
C ASP A 2 -13.48 -30.10 -1.36
N GLU A 3 -14.46 -29.93 -2.24
CA GLU A 3 -14.47 -30.43 -3.63
C GLU A 3 -13.17 -30.02 -4.37
N LEU A 4 -12.71 -28.80 -4.08
CA LEU A 4 -11.46 -28.22 -4.57
C LEU A 4 -10.20 -28.95 -4.08
N MET A 5 -10.21 -29.54 -2.87
CA MET A 5 -9.06 -30.34 -2.41
C MET A 5 -8.99 -31.70 -3.10
N ILE A 6 -10.11 -32.21 -3.61
CA ILE A 6 -10.18 -33.47 -4.34
C ILE A 6 -9.65 -33.24 -5.77
N GLU A 7 -10.06 -32.15 -6.42
CA GLU A 7 -9.51 -31.73 -7.73
C GLU A 7 -8.04 -31.30 -7.62
N ALA A 8 -7.66 -30.53 -6.59
CA ALA A 8 -6.28 -30.11 -6.37
C ALA A 8 -5.28 -31.25 -6.13
N PHE A 9 -5.74 -32.41 -5.65
CA PHE A 9 -4.89 -33.59 -5.49
C PHE A 9 -4.73 -34.39 -6.79
N GLU A 10 -5.61 -34.19 -7.77
CA GLU A 10 -5.47 -34.72 -9.14
C GLU A 10 -4.61 -33.82 -10.03
N ILE A 11 -4.46 -32.54 -9.68
CA ILE A 11 -3.60 -31.60 -10.39
C ILE A 11 -2.14 -31.79 -9.95
N GLU A 12 -1.31 -32.37 -10.82
CA GLU A 12 0.14 -32.55 -10.59
C GLU A 12 0.91 -31.22 -10.66
N ASP A 13 0.37 -30.19 -11.33
CA ASP A 13 1.04 -28.91 -11.54
C ASP A 13 0.59 -27.82 -10.55
N LYS A 14 1.56 -27.20 -9.87
CA LYS A 14 1.29 -26.07 -8.95
C LYS A 14 0.73 -24.85 -9.69
N GLU A 15 1.04 -24.70 -10.98
CA GLU A 15 0.56 -23.60 -11.81
C GLU A 15 -0.95 -23.68 -12.03
N ASP A 16 -1.47 -24.84 -12.43
CA ASP A 16 -2.90 -25.05 -12.64
C ASP A 16 -3.70 -24.87 -11.33
N LEU A 17 -3.15 -25.35 -10.21
CA LEU A 17 -3.79 -25.21 -8.90
C LEU A 17 -3.88 -23.75 -8.44
N ILE A 18 -2.84 -22.94 -8.65
CA ILE A 18 -2.91 -21.52 -8.26
C ILE A 18 -3.87 -20.75 -9.16
N ASP A 19 -3.95 -21.08 -10.45
CA ASP A 19 -4.89 -20.47 -11.37
C ASP A 19 -6.33 -20.76 -10.97
N GLU A 20 -6.65 -21.98 -10.56
CA GLU A 20 -7.98 -22.33 -10.06
C GLU A 20 -8.31 -21.55 -8.77
N ILE A 21 -7.36 -21.47 -7.84
CA ILE A 21 -7.49 -20.70 -6.60
C ILE A 21 -7.75 -19.22 -6.90
N MET A 22 -7.02 -18.64 -7.86
CA MET A 22 -7.16 -17.24 -8.23
C MET A 22 -8.51 -16.98 -8.92
N ASN A 23 -8.93 -17.86 -9.84
CA ASN A 23 -10.22 -17.75 -10.51
C ASN A 23 -11.39 -17.84 -9.52
N LYS A 24 -11.30 -18.71 -8.50
CA LYS A 24 -12.37 -18.93 -7.54
C LYS A 24 -12.43 -17.88 -6.43
N TYR A 25 -11.27 -17.48 -5.90
CA TYR A 25 -11.20 -16.64 -4.71
C TYR A 25 -10.66 -15.24 -4.95
N GLY A 26 -10.17 -14.93 -6.15
CA GLY A 26 -9.54 -13.64 -6.49
C GLY A 26 -10.38 -12.44 -6.09
N GLN A 27 -11.65 -12.44 -6.49
CA GLN A 27 -12.57 -11.34 -6.18
C GLN A 27 -12.87 -11.21 -4.68
N GLU A 28 -13.03 -12.33 -3.97
CA GLU A 28 -13.28 -12.31 -2.53
C GLU A 28 -12.05 -11.81 -1.75
N VAL A 29 -10.85 -12.22 -2.16
CA VAL A 29 -9.59 -11.75 -1.58
C VAL A 29 -9.43 -10.26 -1.85
N LEU A 30 -9.67 -9.78 -3.07
CA LEU A 30 -9.59 -8.36 -3.39
C LEU A 30 -10.54 -7.52 -2.52
N GLN A 31 -11.80 -7.96 -2.36
CA GLN A 31 -12.77 -7.28 -1.50
C GLN A 31 -12.34 -7.27 -0.03
N LEU A 32 -11.80 -8.39 0.46
CA LEU A 32 -11.24 -8.47 1.81
C LEU A 32 -10.08 -7.49 1.98
N VAL A 33 -9.10 -7.50 1.08
CA VAL A 33 -7.94 -6.60 1.14
C VAL A 33 -8.38 -5.14 1.08
N TYR A 34 -9.31 -4.80 0.17
CA TYR A 34 -9.87 -3.46 0.06
C TYR A 34 -10.52 -2.99 1.37
N SER A 35 -11.21 -3.88 2.09
CA SER A 35 -11.80 -3.55 3.40
C SER A 35 -10.77 -3.18 4.48
N TYR A 36 -9.51 -3.61 4.33
CA TYR A 36 -8.42 -3.26 5.25
C TYR A 36 -7.72 -1.95 4.86
N VAL A 37 -7.48 -1.72 3.58
CA VAL A 37 -6.64 -0.58 3.11
C VAL A 37 -7.43 0.60 2.57
N ASN A 38 -8.70 0.41 2.21
CA ASN A 38 -9.61 1.41 1.66
C ASN A 38 -9.01 2.23 0.50
N ASN A 39 -8.18 1.60 -0.31
CA ASN A 39 -7.55 2.15 -1.50
C ASN A 39 -7.51 1.04 -2.56
N LYS A 40 -8.07 1.32 -3.74
CA LYS A 40 -8.23 0.32 -4.80
C LYS A 40 -6.89 -0.15 -5.36
N GLU A 41 -6.00 0.78 -5.74
CA GLU A 41 -4.70 0.45 -6.34
C GLU A 41 -3.85 -0.37 -5.38
N VAL A 42 -3.78 0.07 -4.12
CA VAL A 42 -3.05 -0.67 -3.07
C VAL A 42 -3.68 -2.04 -2.83
N ALA A 43 -5.00 -2.16 -2.90
CA ALA A 43 -5.66 -3.45 -2.70
C ALA A 43 -5.37 -4.42 -3.85
N GLU A 44 -5.32 -3.94 -5.09
CA GLU A 44 -4.95 -4.74 -6.26
C GLU A 44 -3.51 -5.25 -6.13
N ASP A 45 -2.56 -4.38 -5.78
CA ASP A 45 -1.15 -4.75 -5.55
C ASP A 45 -0.99 -5.78 -4.44
N LEU A 46 -1.58 -5.53 -3.27
CA LEU A 46 -1.50 -6.47 -2.14
C LEU A 46 -2.17 -7.81 -2.45
N THR A 47 -3.25 -7.81 -3.25
CA THR A 47 -3.91 -9.03 -3.67
C THR A 47 -2.98 -9.90 -4.52
N GLN A 48 -2.24 -9.28 -5.46
CA GLN A 48 -1.23 -10.00 -6.24
C GLN A 48 -0.14 -10.60 -5.33
N ASP A 49 0.41 -9.81 -4.41
CA ASP A 49 1.41 -10.28 -3.44
C ASP A 49 0.91 -11.45 -2.59
N ILE A 50 -0.38 -11.44 -2.20
CA ILE A 50 -1.03 -12.53 -1.45
C ILE A 50 -1.06 -13.81 -2.28
N PHE A 51 -1.44 -13.76 -3.55
CA PHE A 51 -1.45 -14.96 -4.41
C PHE A 51 -0.04 -15.48 -4.69
N VAL A 52 0.94 -14.59 -4.87
CA VAL A 52 2.37 -14.99 -4.96
C VAL A 52 2.82 -15.69 -3.68
N LYS A 53 2.44 -15.17 -2.51
CA LYS A 53 2.74 -15.82 -1.21
C LYS A 53 2.04 -17.16 -1.08
N CYS A 54 0.76 -17.23 -1.48
CA CYS A 54 -0.04 -18.44 -1.50
C CYS A 54 0.64 -19.54 -2.32
N TYR A 55 1.05 -19.23 -3.56
CA TYR A 55 1.78 -20.14 -4.44
C TYR A 55 3.06 -20.66 -3.78
N LYS A 56 3.88 -19.76 -3.22
CA LYS A 56 5.12 -20.12 -2.53
C LYS A 56 4.87 -20.99 -1.30
N SER A 57 3.80 -20.75 -0.55
CA SER A 57 3.47 -21.49 0.67
C SER A 57 2.57 -22.71 0.44
N LEU A 58 2.17 -23.02 -0.79
CA LEU A 58 1.20 -24.07 -1.10
C LEU A 58 1.64 -25.45 -0.56
N HIS A 59 2.94 -25.74 -0.63
CA HIS A 59 3.55 -26.96 -0.06
C HIS A 59 3.42 -27.10 1.46
N THR A 60 3.12 -26.00 2.18
CA THR A 60 2.94 -26.01 3.64
C THR A 60 1.50 -26.31 4.05
N TYR A 61 0.57 -26.30 3.10
CA TYR A 61 -0.83 -26.56 3.37
C TYR A 61 -1.05 -28.05 3.64
N LYS A 62 -1.45 -28.37 4.89
CA LYS A 62 -1.59 -29.75 5.36
C LYS A 62 -3.04 -30.29 5.32
N GLY A 63 -3.98 -29.55 4.74
CA GLY A 63 -5.40 -29.95 4.70
C GLY A 63 -6.14 -29.92 6.06
N ASN A 64 -5.51 -29.41 7.12
CA ASN A 64 -6.12 -29.33 8.46
C ASN A 64 -7.26 -28.29 8.58
N SER A 65 -7.42 -27.44 7.57
CA SER A 65 -8.47 -26.42 7.47
C SER A 65 -8.90 -26.30 6.01
N ASN A 66 -10.09 -25.76 5.74
CA ASN A 66 -10.53 -25.42 4.38
C ASN A 66 -9.49 -24.50 3.68
N LEU A 67 -9.26 -24.71 2.38
CA LEU A 67 -8.30 -23.96 1.57
C LEU A 67 -8.58 -22.46 1.60
N LYS A 68 -9.86 -22.08 1.51
CA LYS A 68 -10.33 -20.70 1.65
C LYS A 68 -9.91 -20.09 2.99
N THR A 69 -10.05 -20.85 4.09
CA THR A 69 -9.66 -20.38 5.43
C THR A 69 -8.16 -20.17 5.54
N TRP A 70 -7.37 -21.05 4.92
CA TRP A 70 -5.91 -20.93 4.88
C TRP A 70 -5.48 -19.70 4.05
N LEU A 71 -6.06 -19.50 2.87
CA LEU A 71 -5.83 -18.33 2.03
C LEU A 71 -6.22 -17.02 2.75
N TRP A 72 -7.38 -17.00 3.42
CA TRP A 72 -7.82 -15.86 4.21
C TRP A 72 -6.82 -15.50 5.32
N ARG A 73 -6.19 -16.50 5.96
CA ARG A 73 -5.15 -16.26 6.96
C ARG A 73 -3.96 -15.53 6.34
N ILE A 74 -3.51 -15.95 5.16
CA ILE A 74 -2.41 -15.32 4.43
C ILE A 74 -2.78 -13.86 4.12
N ALA A 75 -3.97 -13.64 3.55
CA ALA A 75 -4.45 -12.30 3.20
C ALA A 75 -4.52 -11.36 4.40
N ILE A 76 -5.17 -11.80 5.48
CA ILE A 76 -5.33 -11.00 6.71
C ILE A 76 -3.98 -10.65 7.32
N ASN A 77 -3.06 -11.61 7.40
CA ASN A 77 -1.73 -11.35 7.95
C ASN A 77 -0.97 -10.37 7.06
N HIS A 78 -1.06 -10.50 5.74
CA HIS A 78 -0.39 -9.59 4.82
C HIS A 78 -0.92 -8.14 4.93
N CYS A 79 -2.24 -7.97 5.03
CA CYS A 79 -2.86 -6.67 5.26
C CYS A 79 -2.39 -6.04 6.59
N LYS A 80 -2.32 -6.84 7.66
CA LYS A 80 -1.83 -6.36 8.97
C LYS A 80 -0.37 -5.92 8.91
N ASP A 81 0.48 -6.69 8.24
CA ASP A 81 1.89 -6.35 8.06
C ASP A 81 2.05 -5.05 7.26
N TYR A 82 1.27 -4.90 6.17
CA TYR A 82 1.24 -3.68 5.37
C TYR A 82 0.81 -2.46 6.21
N LEU A 83 -0.30 -2.57 6.95
CA LEU A 83 -0.81 -1.48 7.79
C LEU A 83 0.16 -1.11 8.92
N LYS A 84 0.82 -2.10 9.54
CA LYS A 84 1.85 -1.85 10.55
C LYS A 84 3.05 -1.11 9.95
N SER A 85 3.52 -1.52 8.79
CA SER A 85 4.60 -0.83 8.05
C SER A 85 4.18 0.60 7.66
N TRP A 86 2.96 0.78 7.16
CA TRP A 86 2.43 2.10 6.80
C TRP A 86 2.33 3.03 8.02
N TYR A 87 1.83 2.52 9.15
CA TYR A 87 1.76 3.27 10.41
C TYR A 87 3.16 3.69 10.87
N ASN A 88 4.13 2.78 10.83
CA ASN A 88 5.50 3.10 11.18
C ASN A 88 6.12 4.15 10.25
N LYS A 89 5.82 4.12 8.95
CA LYS A 89 6.36 5.07 7.96
C LYS A 89 5.69 6.45 7.99
N LYS A 90 4.42 6.54 8.40
CA LYS A 90 3.63 7.79 8.29
C LYS A 90 3.24 8.41 9.63
N VAL A 91 3.19 7.63 10.70
CA VAL A 91 2.70 8.08 12.01
C VAL A 91 3.81 8.15 13.05
N ILE A 92 4.78 7.23 13.00
CA ILE A 92 5.97 7.31 13.84
C ILE A 92 6.98 8.18 13.10
N VAL A 93 6.98 9.47 13.38
CA VAL A 93 8.08 10.35 12.95
C VAL A 93 9.33 9.87 13.69
N THR A 94 10.30 9.34 12.94
CA THR A 94 11.59 8.94 13.51
C THR A 94 12.49 10.17 13.68
N GLU A 95 13.48 10.12 14.58
CA GLU A 95 14.45 11.23 14.76
C GLU A 95 15.19 11.56 13.46
N ASP A 96 15.41 10.55 12.60
CA ASP A 96 15.97 10.72 11.25
C ASP A 96 15.04 11.52 10.31
N ASP A 97 13.72 11.30 10.36
CA ASP A 97 12.74 12.09 9.59
C ASP A 97 12.69 13.54 10.07
N PHE A 98 12.80 13.78 11.38
CA PHE A 98 12.91 15.14 11.94
C PHE A 98 14.12 15.89 11.38
N THR A 99 15.27 15.21 11.33
CA THR A 99 16.53 15.76 10.82
C THR A 99 16.45 16.08 9.32
N TYR A 100 15.78 15.22 8.54
CA TYR A 100 15.58 15.44 7.11
C TYR A 100 14.62 16.60 6.82
N MET A 101 13.53 16.72 7.59
CA MET A 101 12.61 17.85 7.50
C MET A 101 13.25 19.19 7.93
N GLU A 102 14.14 19.17 8.92
CA GLU A 102 14.87 20.37 9.35
C GLU A 102 15.92 20.83 8.32
N SER A 103 16.52 19.89 7.58
CA SER A 103 17.43 20.21 6.46
C SER A 103 16.76 20.86 5.25
N GLN A 104 15.44 20.77 5.15
CA GLN A 104 14.61 21.38 4.09
C GLN A 104 14.06 22.77 4.49
N LYS A 105 14.43 23.32 5.65
CA LYS A 105 14.21 24.76 5.90
C LYS A 105 15.05 25.55 4.89
N GLU A 106 14.37 26.34 4.07
CA GLU A 106 14.97 27.26 3.09
C GLU A 106 16.18 27.99 3.68
N SER A 107 17.26 28.08 2.91
CA SER A 107 18.48 28.80 3.32
C SER A 107 18.11 30.21 3.77
N VAL A 108 18.82 30.77 4.76
CA VAL A 108 18.65 32.17 5.20
C VAL A 108 18.72 33.11 3.99
N GLU A 109 19.52 32.77 2.99
CA GLU A 109 19.63 33.51 1.72
C GLU A 109 18.31 33.53 0.93
N GLN A 110 17.59 32.40 0.86
CA GLN A 110 16.31 32.29 0.18
C GLN A 110 15.22 33.08 0.88
N ILE A 111 15.17 33.03 2.22
CA ILE A 111 14.22 33.82 3.03
C ILE A 111 14.45 35.32 2.81
N VAL A 112 15.71 35.75 2.77
CA VAL A 112 16.06 37.17 2.53
C VAL A 112 15.70 37.59 1.11
N ILE A 113 15.96 36.75 0.09
CA ILE A 113 15.58 37.02 -1.31
C ILE A 113 14.06 37.17 -1.43
N GLN A 114 13.28 36.24 -0.88
CA GLN A 114 11.82 36.27 -0.92
C GLN A 114 11.27 37.56 -0.28
N SER A 115 11.80 37.94 0.89
CA SER A 115 11.38 39.19 1.57
C SER A 115 11.68 40.46 0.76
N ALA A 116 12.78 40.46 -0.01
CA ALA A 116 13.14 41.58 -0.87
C ALA A 116 12.23 41.66 -2.11
N GLU A 117 11.84 40.52 -2.68
CA GLU A 117 10.87 40.44 -3.78
C GLU A 117 9.48 40.92 -3.35
N ASP A 118 9.01 40.48 -2.19
CA ASP A 118 7.70 40.87 -1.63
C ASP A 118 7.64 42.39 -1.38
N SER A 119 8.71 42.96 -0.84
CA SER A 119 8.82 44.42 -0.62
C SER A 119 8.80 45.19 -1.94
N ARG A 120 9.45 44.65 -2.98
CA ARG A 120 9.47 45.25 -4.32
C ARG A 120 8.10 45.20 -4.98
N LEU A 121 7.39 44.08 -4.89
CA LEU A 121 6.01 43.95 -5.38
C LEU A 121 5.08 44.93 -4.67
N ALA A 122 5.17 45.04 -3.34
CA ALA A 122 4.37 45.98 -2.57
C ALA A 122 4.60 47.44 -3.02
N SER A 123 5.85 47.82 -3.27
CA SER A 123 6.18 49.16 -3.78
C SER A 123 5.63 49.42 -5.20
N ALA A 124 5.59 48.40 -6.06
CA ALA A 124 5.05 48.50 -7.41
C ALA A 124 3.52 48.63 -7.39
N VAL A 125 2.84 47.89 -6.50
CA VAL A 125 1.39 47.99 -6.29
C VAL A 125 1.00 49.38 -5.79
N MET A 126 1.77 49.95 -4.84
CA MET A 126 1.50 51.30 -4.33
C MET A 126 1.71 52.43 -5.35
N ASN A 127 2.51 52.17 -6.40
CA ASN A 127 2.77 53.14 -7.47
C ASN A 127 1.86 52.97 -8.69
N LEU A 128 0.90 52.04 -8.65
CA LEU A 128 -0.07 51.92 -9.73
C LEU A 128 -0.97 53.17 -9.75
N PRO A 129 -1.08 53.87 -10.90
CA PRO A 129 -1.95 55.02 -11.00
C PRO A 129 -3.40 54.56 -10.83
N ILE A 130 -4.10 55.20 -9.89
CA ILE A 130 -5.53 54.97 -9.65
C ILE A 130 -6.25 55.38 -10.93
N LYS A 131 -6.82 54.39 -11.61
CA LYS A 131 -7.65 54.61 -12.80
C LYS A 131 -8.98 55.19 -12.29
N TYR A 132 -9.23 56.47 -12.56
CA TYR A 132 -10.56 57.08 -12.46
C TYR A 132 -11.49 56.45 -13.51
#